data_AF-A0A526Q298-F1
#
_entry.id   AF-A0A526Q298-F1
#
_cell.length_a   1.000
_cell.length_b   1.000
_cell.length_c   1.000
_cell.angle_alpha   90.00
_cell.angle_beta   90.00
_cell.angle_gamma   90.00
#
_symmetry.space_group_name_H-M   'P 1'
#
loop_
_entity.id
_entity.type
_entity.pdbx_description
1 polymer ?
#
loop_
_entity_poly.entity_id
_entity_poly.type
_entity_poly.pdbx_seq_one_letter_code
_entity_poly.pdbx_strand_id
1 'polypeptide(L)'
;MQSAFGGIDFGTSNSTVGVIRNGQARLVALEGEQPTLPSAVFFNFEDGHTYFGRRAISDYTDSIEGRLMRSLKSVLGSSLAHEKTRIKARLIGFTDIIGFFIAHLKKRLEEDARAPVET
;
A
#
# COMPACT_ATOMS: atom_id res chain seq x y z
N MET A 1 4.02 -12.85 -24.43
CA MET A 1 3.40 -11.82 -23.57
C MET A 1 4.38 -10.66 -23.53
N GLN A 2 3.91 -9.42 -23.72
CA GLN A 2 4.77 -8.25 -23.57
C GLN A 2 4.83 -7.93 -22.07
N SER A 3 6.02 -7.95 -21.47
CA SER A 3 6.22 -7.51 -20.10
C SER A 3 5.87 -6.02 -20.02
N ALA A 4 4.96 -5.64 -19.13
CA ALA A 4 4.73 -4.25 -18.79
C ALA A 4 5.73 -3.85 -17.71
N PHE A 5 6.30 -2.64 -17.82
CA PHE A 5 7.18 -2.05 -16.83
C PHE A 5 6.45 -0.91 -16.12
N GLY A 6 6.61 -0.81 -14.81
CA GLY A 6 6.05 0.26 -14.02
C GLY A 6 6.98 0.75 -12.93
N GLY A 7 6.61 1.86 -12.31
CA GLY A 7 7.34 2.48 -11.22
C GLY A 7 6.42 2.78 -10.05
N ILE A 8 6.91 2.58 -8.83
CA ILE A 8 6.20 2.92 -7.60
C ILE A 8 6.86 4.14 -6.98
N ASP A 9 6.09 5.21 -6.81
CA ASP A 9 6.47 6.32 -5.93
C ASP A 9 5.85 6.07 -4.55
N PHE A 10 6.66 5.51 -3.65
CA PHE A 10 6.27 5.28 -2.26
C PHE A 10 6.60 6.52 -1.40
N GLY A 11 5.63 7.41 -1.28
CA GLY A 11 5.73 8.65 -0.49
C GLY A 11 5.27 8.50 0.96
N THR A 12 5.64 9.47 1.80
CA THR A 12 5.27 9.46 3.24
C THR A 12 3.77 9.63 3.45
N SER A 13 3.14 10.53 2.69
CA SER A 13 1.71 10.85 2.82
C SER A 13 0.84 10.12 1.80
N ASN A 14 1.26 10.11 0.54
CA ASN A 14 0.58 9.47 -0.57
C ASN A 14 1.59 8.71 -1.42
N SER A 15 1.12 7.69 -2.12
CA SER A 15 1.88 6.91 -3.08
C SER A 15 1.17 6.90 -4.44
N THR A 16 1.93 6.77 -5.51
CA THR A 16 1.40 6.60 -6.87
C THR A 16 2.14 5.50 -7.61
N VAL A 17 1.53 5.01 -8.69
CA VAL A 17 2.12 4.00 -9.56
C VAL A 17 2.00 4.46 -11.00
N GLY A 18 3.12 4.45 -11.71
CA GLY A 18 3.18 4.68 -13.15
C GLY A 18 3.39 3.38 -13.92
N VAL A 19 2.86 3.31 -15.15
CA VAL A 19 3.11 2.21 -16.08
C VAL A 19 3.39 2.77 -17.47
N ILE A 20 4.27 2.12 -18.22
CA ILE A 20 4.48 2.42 -19.65
C ILE A 20 3.66 1.43 -20.46
N ARG A 21 2.77 1.95 -21.33
CA ARG A 21 2.02 1.15 -22.30
C ARG A 21 2.10 1.76 -23.67
N ASN A 22 2.43 0.95 -24.66
CA ASN A 22 2.56 1.39 -26.05
C ASN A 22 3.45 2.64 -26.19
N GLY A 23 4.53 2.70 -25.40
CA GLY A 23 5.47 3.84 -25.37
C GLY A 23 4.98 5.08 -24.61
N GLN A 24 3.81 5.05 -23.98
CA GLN A 24 3.25 6.18 -23.24
C GLN A 24 3.19 5.89 -21.74
N ALA A 25 3.63 6.87 -20.94
CA ALA A 25 3.53 6.82 -19.49
C ALA A 25 2.10 7.20 -19.05
N ARG A 26 1.56 6.44 -18.09
CA ARG A 26 0.25 6.70 -17.49
C ARG A 26 0.26 6.36 -16.00
N LEU A 27 -0.59 7.01 -15.23
CA LEU A 27 -0.81 6.66 -13.83
C LEU A 27 -1.87 5.57 -13.71
N VAL A 28 -1.64 4.65 -12.77
CA VAL A 28 -2.59 3.59 -12.41
C VAL A 28 -3.62 4.17 -11.44
N ALA A 29 -4.90 3.86 -11.65
CA ALA A 29 -5.94 4.17 -10.67
C ALA A 29 -5.80 3.21 -9.48
N LEU A 30 -5.49 3.76 -8.30
CA LEU A 30 -5.15 2.97 -7.10
C LEU A 30 -6.33 2.79 -6.15
N GLU A 31 -7.28 3.73 -6.16
CA GLU A 31 -8.46 3.72 -5.31
C GLU A 31 -9.65 4.40 -6.00
N GLY A 32 -10.57 3.59 -6.53
CA GLY A 32 -11.58 4.09 -7.47
C GLY A 32 -10.88 4.64 -8.72
N GLU A 33 -11.18 5.89 -9.07
CA GLU A 33 -10.56 6.60 -10.19
C GLU A 33 -9.30 7.41 -9.79
N GLN A 34 -8.94 7.41 -8.51
CA GLN A 34 -7.85 8.25 -8.01
C GLN A 34 -6.47 7.62 -8.30
N PRO A 35 -5.53 8.37 -8.91
CA PRO A 35 -4.18 7.85 -9.21
C PRO A 35 -3.25 7.85 -8.00
N THR A 36 -3.74 8.29 -6.84
CA THR A 36 -2.98 8.36 -5.58
C THR A 36 -3.65 7.51 -4.52
N LEU A 37 -2.83 6.86 -3.70
CA LEU A 37 -3.25 6.11 -2.53
C LEU A 37 -2.60 6.72 -1.28
N PRO A 38 -3.36 7.14 -0.26
CA PRO A 38 -2.76 7.50 1.02
C PRO A 38 -1.86 6.38 1.54
N SER A 39 -0.68 6.74 2.05
CA SER A 39 0.29 5.79 2.61
C SER A 39 -0.13 5.33 4.00
N ALA A 40 -1.25 4.59 4.03
CA ALA A 40 -1.97 4.16 5.20
C ALA A 40 -2.34 2.68 5.10
N VAL A 41 -2.25 1.98 6.23
CA VAL A 41 -2.64 0.58 6.41
C VAL A 41 -3.51 0.49 7.65
N PHE A 42 -4.66 -0.18 7.55
CA PHE A 42 -5.55 -0.44 8.69
C PHE A 42 -5.73 -1.93 8.87
N PHE A 43 -5.38 -2.42 10.05
CA PHE A 43 -5.64 -3.80 10.46
C PHE A 43 -6.99 -3.83 11.15
N ASN A 44 -8.02 -4.32 10.47
CA ASN A 44 -9.36 -4.44 11.01
C ASN A 44 -9.43 -5.67 11.94
N PHE A 45 -9.93 -5.48 13.16
CA PHE A 45 -9.99 -6.52 14.17
C PHE A 45 -11.30 -7.29 14.17
N GLU A 46 -12.36 -6.76 13.57
CA GLU A 46 -13.66 -7.39 13.47
C GLU A 46 -13.65 -8.50 12.41
N ASP A 47 -13.17 -8.19 11.20
CA ASP A 47 -13.13 -9.14 10.07
C ASP A 47 -11.74 -9.75 9.82
N GLY A 48 -10.71 -9.23 10.48
CA GLY A 48 -9.33 -9.72 10.35
C GLY A 48 -8.63 -9.33 9.05
N HIS A 49 -9.24 -8.48 8.22
CA HIS A 49 -8.65 -8.01 6.97
C HIS A 49 -7.71 -6.82 7.17
N THR A 50 -6.92 -6.55 6.14
CA THR A 50 -6.07 -5.36 6.05
C THR A 50 -6.56 -4.46 4.92
N TYR A 51 -6.82 -3.21 5.26
CA TYR A 51 -7.26 -2.18 4.34
C TYR A 51 -6.16 -1.14 4.11
N PHE A 52 -6.23 -0.45 2.98
CA PHE A 52 -5.19 0.49 2.53
C PHE A 52 -5.84 1.81 2.12
N GLY A 53 -5.04 2.88 1.99
CA GLY A 53 -5.49 4.12 1.35
C GLY A 53 -6.54 4.90 2.13
N ARG A 54 -7.50 5.50 1.41
CA ARG A 54 -8.61 6.26 2.01
C ARG A 54 -9.53 5.33 2.81
N ARG A 55 -9.73 4.08 2.39
CA ARG A 55 -10.51 3.13 3.20
C ARG A 55 -9.87 2.91 4.57
N ALA A 56 -8.56 2.71 4.63
CA ALA A 56 -7.84 2.57 5.91
C ALA A 56 -8.05 3.79 6.83
N ILE A 57 -8.09 4.99 6.25
CA ILE A 57 -8.36 6.23 7.00
C ILE A 57 -9.82 6.31 7.44
N SER A 58 -10.77 5.95 6.56
CA SER A 58 -12.21 5.95 6.87
C SER A 58 -12.50 5.01 8.02
N ASP A 59 -12.08 3.74 7.95
CA ASP A 59 -12.33 2.75 9.00
C ASP A 59 -11.83 3.25 10.38
N TYR A 60 -10.69 3.93 10.41
CA TYR A 60 -10.19 4.56 11.64
C TYR A 60 -11.05 5.73 12.12
N THR A 61 -11.43 6.65 11.22
CA THR A 61 -12.28 7.80 11.55
C THR A 61 -13.69 7.37 11.99
N ASP A 62 -14.20 6.30 11.40
CA ASP A 62 -15.48 5.67 11.72
C ASP A 62 -15.41 4.83 13.01
N SER A 63 -14.27 4.84 13.71
CA SER A 63 -14.04 4.16 14.98
C SER A 63 -14.25 2.64 14.93
N ILE A 64 -14.02 2.03 13.76
CA ILE A 64 -14.02 0.57 13.61
C ILE A 64 -12.90 -0.02 14.45
N GLU A 65 -13.14 -1.17 15.08
CA GLU A 65 -12.12 -1.79 15.92
C GLU A 65 -10.92 -2.24 15.07
N GLY A 66 -9.75 -1.66 15.34
CA GLY A 66 -8.58 -1.96 14.54
C GLY A 66 -7.36 -1.11 14.88
N ARG A 67 -6.35 -1.20 14.02
CA ARG A 67 -5.11 -0.43 14.16
C ARG A 67 -4.72 0.22 12.85
N LEU A 68 -4.75 1.55 12.85
CA LEU A 68 -4.23 2.39 11.78
C LEU A 68 -2.71 2.56 11.88
N MET A 69 -2.04 2.54 10.74
CA MET A 69 -0.65 2.93 10.56
C MET A 69 -0.51 3.87 9.37
N ARG A 70 0.27 4.94 9.55
CA ARG A 70 0.55 5.97 8.55
C ARG A 70 2.03 6.35 8.59
N SER A 71 2.47 7.15 7.62
CA SER A 71 3.86 7.62 7.51
C SER A 71 4.87 6.46 7.40
N LEU A 72 4.47 5.39 6.72
CA LEU A 72 5.24 4.15 6.64
C LEU A 72 6.64 4.35 6.03
N LYS A 73 6.80 5.28 5.08
CA LYS A 73 8.11 5.62 4.49
C LYS A 73 9.11 6.11 5.54
N SER A 74 8.66 6.89 6.52
CA SER A 74 9.52 7.45 7.57
C SER A 74 10.13 6.36 8.46
N VAL A 75 9.51 5.19 8.52
CA VAL A 75 10.01 4.06 9.31
C VAL A 75 11.30 3.50 8.71
N LEU A 76 11.42 3.44 7.38
CA LEU A 76 12.58 2.85 6.68
C LEU A 76 13.93 3.50 7.04
N GLY A 77 13.92 4.80 7.38
CA GLY A 77 15.12 5.55 7.74
C GLY A 77 15.42 5.60 9.24
N SER A 78 14.71 4.81 10.05
CA SER A 78 14.78 4.86 11.52
C SER A 78 15.08 3.48 12.10
N SER A 79 15.54 3.44 13.36
CA SER A 79 15.71 2.18 14.11
C SER A 79 14.42 1.37 14.20
N LEU A 80 13.26 2.04 14.10
CA LEU A 80 11.94 1.43 14.13
C LEU A 80 11.73 0.42 12.99
N ALA A 81 12.47 0.50 11.88
CA ALA A 81 12.40 -0.49 10.80
C ALA A 81 12.71 -1.91 11.29
N HIS A 82 13.57 -2.06 12.30
CA HIS A 82 13.97 -3.36 12.84
C HIS A 82 13.06 -3.86 13.96
N GLU A 83 12.09 -3.04 14.36
CA GLU A 83 11.18 -3.34 15.47
C GLU A 83 9.95 -4.12 15.00
N LYS A 84 9.32 -4.78 15.98
CA LYS A 84 8.02 -5.43 15.81
C LYS A 84 6.96 -4.69 16.59
N THR A 85 5.72 -4.80 16.14
CA THR A 85 4.59 -4.21 16.83
C THR A 85 3.43 -5.19 16.94
N ARG A 86 2.66 -5.05 18.03
CA ARG A 86 1.57 -5.96 18.35
C ARG A 86 0.29 -5.59 17.60
N ILE A 87 -0.19 -6.48 16.73
CA ILE A 87 -1.48 -6.40 16.03
C ILE A 87 -2.34 -7.57 16.53
N LYS A 88 -3.34 -7.29 17.36
CA LYS A 88 -4.08 -8.31 18.15
C LYS A 88 -3.10 -9.25 18.89
N ALA A 89 -3.18 -10.55 18.62
CA ALA A 89 -2.31 -11.58 19.20
C ALA A 89 -0.96 -11.74 18.49
N ARG A 90 -0.71 -11.03 17.37
CA ARG A 90 0.46 -11.21 16.52
C ARG A 90 1.50 -10.11 16.73
N LEU A 91 2.78 -10.47 16.69
CA LEU A 91 3.88 -9.51 16.55
C LEU A 91 4.28 -9.46 15.06
N ILE A 92 4.15 -8.30 14.45
CA ILE A 92 4.44 -8.08 13.01
C ILE A 92 5.58 -7.07 12.90
N GLY A 93 6.56 -7.34 12.03
CA GLY A 93 7.66 -6.41 11.77
C GLY A 93 7.20 -5.18 10.98
N PHE A 94 7.80 -4.02 11.22
CA PHE A 94 7.51 -2.84 10.41
C PHE A 94 7.85 -3.03 8.93
N THR A 95 8.93 -3.76 8.62
CA THR A 95 9.26 -4.14 7.24
C THR A 95 8.18 -4.99 6.58
N ASP A 96 7.52 -5.87 7.33
CA ASP A 96 6.42 -6.69 6.80
C ASP A 96 5.19 -5.83 6.48
N ILE A 97 4.88 -4.86 7.36
CA ILE A 97 3.78 -3.90 7.16
C ILE A 97 4.02 -3.05 5.91
N ILE A 98 5.25 -2.55 5.74
CA ILE A 98 5.66 -1.84 4.52
C ILE A 98 5.55 -2.77 3.31
N GLY A 99 5.98 -4.02 3.44
CA GLY A 99 5.84 -5.06 2.42
C GLY A 99 4.40 -5.27 1.99
N PHE A 100 3.44 -5.33 2.92
CA PHE A 100 2.01 -5.43 2.60
C PHE A 100 1.51 -4.23 1.78
N PHE A 101 1.97 -3.02 2.12
CA PHE A 101 1.61 -1.81 1.39
C PHE A 101 2.18 -1.80 -0.03
N ILE A 102 3.47 -2.13 -0.20
CA ILE A 102 4.11 -2.21 -1.52
C ILE A 102 3.48 -3.34 -2.37
N ALA A 103 3.19 -4.48 -1.77
CA ALA A 103 2.49 -5.58 -2.43
C ALA A 103 1.09 -5.16 -2.92
N HIS A 104 0.36 -4.34 -2.15
CA HIS A 104 -0.91 -3.79 -2.58
C HIS A 104 -0.76 -2.89 -3.81
N LEU A 105 0.23 -1.99 -3.84
CA LEU A 105 0.51 -1.13 -4.99
C LEU A 105 0.89 -1.93 -6.23
N LYS A 106 1.74 -2.95 -6.08
CA LYS A 106 2.10 -3.88 -7.15
C LYS A 106 0.87 -4.61 -7.68
N LYS A 107 -0.02 -5.08 -6.81
CA LYS A 107 -1.25 -5.74 -7.23
C LYS A 107 -2.12 -4.81 -8.09
N ARG A 108 -2.26 -3.53 -7.73
CA ARG A 108 -3.00 -2.55 -8.54
C ARG A 108 -2.38 -2.36 -9.92
N LEU A 109 -1.05 -2.31 -9.99
CA LEU A 109 -0.31 -2.24 -11.25
C LEU A 109 -0.60 -3.44 -12.16
N GLU A 110 -0.55 -4.65 -11.59
CA GLU A 110 -0.82 -5.90 -12.31
C GLU A 110 -2.28 -6.03 -12.76
N GLU A 111 -3.24 -5.66 -11.90
CA GLU A 111 -4.67 -5.59 -12.22
C GLU A 111 -4.94 -4.65 -13.39
N ASP A 112 -4.36 -3.46 -13.33
CA ASP A 112 -4.45 -2.47 -14.40
C ASP A 112 -3.80 -3.01 -15.69
N ALA A 113 -2.64 -3.68 -15.58
CA ALA A 113 -1.87 -4.26 -16.70
C ALA A 113 -2.56 -5.46 -17.34
N ARG A 114 -3.46 -6.12 -16.61
CA ARG A 114 -4.03 -7.43 -16.97
C ARG A 114 -2.93 -8.46 -17.26
N ALA A 115 -1.77 -8.30 -16.62
CA ALA A 115 -0.59 -9.12 -16.80
C ALA A 115 0.33 -8.95 -15.58
N PRO A 116 1.18 -9.94 -15.28
CA PRO A 116 2.27 -9.77 -14.33
C PRO A 116 3.20 -8.63 -14.77
N VAL A 117 3.67 -7.85 -13.80
CA VAL A 117 4.54 -6.68 -14.04
C VAL A 117 5.86 -6.92 -13.34
N GLU A 118 6.95 -6.82 -14.10
CA GLU A 118 8.30 -6.77 -13.54
C GLU A 118 8.50 -5.37 -12.93
N THR A 119 8.78 -5.35 -11.62
CA THR A 119 8.90 -4.16 -10.76
C THR A 119 10.25 -4.15 -10.11
#